data_AF-A0A9X4XQG7-F1
#
_entry.id   AF-A0A9X4XQG7-F1
#
_cell.length_a   1.000
_cell.length_b   1.000
_cell.length_c   1.000
_cell.angle_alpha   90.00
_cell.angle_beta   90.00
_cell.angle_gamma   90.00
#
_symmetry.space_group_name_H-M   'P 1'
#
loop_
_entity.id
_entity.type
_entity.pdbx_description
1 polymer ?
#
loop_
_entity_poly.entity_id
_entity_poly.type
_entity_poly.pdbx_seq_one_letter_code
_entity_poly.pdbx_strand_id
1 'polypeptide(L)'
;MAQAEPTHTTSPSRRSILRGAAAAPIVSVVGMAPFLADADVRFLASEAGRLVREFHAAQDVLNEAEARWKPPFRDSDEVLDAIDAAEARQDEAGDALLRVLRQLADIPATTIEGLQAKAQFAEHTDRWYADAVLRDLQAMGA
;
A
#
# COMPACT_ATOMS: atom_id res chain seq x y z
N MET A 1 21.86 17.30 46.50
CA MET A 1 21.71 16.03 45.76
C MET A 1 20.27 15.95 45.26
N ALA A 2 20.06 16.11 43.97
CA ALA A 2 18.82 15.78 43.28
C ALA A 2 19.23 15.29 41.89
N GLN A 3 19.07 14.00 41.68
CA GLN A 3 19.49 13.26 40.50
C GLN A 3 18.42 13.46 39.43
N ALA A 4 18.80 14.02 38.28
CA ALA A 4 17.90 14.17 37.14
C ALA A 4 17.63 12.78 36.53
N GLU A 5 16.35 12.39 36.47
CA GLU A 5 15.92 11.22 35.71
C GLU A 5 16.15 11.46 34.21
N PRO A 6 16.72 10.51 33.46
CA PRO A 6 16.76 10.61 32.02
C PRO A 6 15.36 10.33 31.48
N THR A 7 14.64 11.41 31.15
CA THR A 7 13.44 11.33 30.31
C THR A 7 13.88 10.74 28.96
N HIS A 8 13.63 9.45 28.74
CA HIS A 8 13.78 8.83 27.43
C HIS A 8 12.76 9.49 26.49
N THR A 9 13.18 10.59 25.86
CA THR A 9 12.44 11.22 24.77
C THR A 9 12.58 10.33 23.54
N THR A 10 11.69 9.37 23.37
CA THR A 10 11.52 8.71 22.07
C THR A 10 10.85 9.69 21.13
N SER A 11 11.68 10.53 20.49
CA SER A 11 11.27 11.51 19.50
C SER A 11 10.36 10.88 18.41
N PRO A 12 9.21 11.51 18.08
CA PRO A 12 8.30 11.05 17.01
C PRO A 12 8.99 10.88 15.65
N SER A 13 10.12 11.56 15.44
CA SER A 13 10.87 11.55 14.18
C SER A 13 11.40 10.16 13.81
N ARG A 14 11.71 9.28 14.78
CA ARG A 14 12.16 7.91 14.46
C ARG A 14 11.03 6.98 14.05
N ARG A 15 9.78 7.26 14.47
CA ARG A 15 8.61 6.43 14.12
C ARG A 15 8.18 6.65 12.66
N SER A 16 8.40 7.86 12.12
CA SER A 16 8.13 8.20 10.73
C SER A 16 9.14 7.55 9.77
N ILE A 17 10.43 7.54 10.12
CA ILE A 17 11.49 6.95 9.27
C ILE A 17 11.29 5.44 9.08
N LEU A 18 10.77 4.73 10.09
CA LEU A 18 10.48 3.30 9.98
C LEU A 18 9.25 2.98 9.12
N ARG A 19 8.30 3.92 8.95
CA ARG A 19 7.16 3.73 8.01
C ARG A 19 7.55 3.99 6.55
N GLY A 20 8.50 4.89 6.30
CA GLY A 20 9.02 5.14 4.95
C GLY A 20 10.02 4.10 4.44
N ALA A 21 10.66 3.33 5.33
CA ALA A 21 11.71 2.37 4.97
C ALA A 21 11.21 0.94 4.65
N ALA A 22 9.92 0.64 4.83
CA ALA A 22 9.38 -0.71 4.67
C ALA A 22 9.13 -1.15 3.22
N ALA A 23 9.31 -0.26 2.23
CA ALA A 23 9.09 -0.56 0.81
C ALA A 23 10.38 -0.53 -0.02
N ALA A 24 11.54 -0.75 0.61
CA ALA A 24 12.71 -1.16 -0.15
C ALA A 24 12.49 -2.62 -0.58
N PRO A 25 12.41 -2.95 -1.89
CA PRO A 25 12.45 -4.34 -2.31
C PRO A 25 13.66 -4.99 -1.64
N ILE A 26 13.45 -6.13 -0.98
CA ILE A 26 14.47 -6.76 -0.12
C ILE A 26 15.70 -7.10 -0.94
N VAL A 27 15.58 -7.22 -2.26
CA VAL A 27 16.70 -7.56 -3.13
C VAL A 27 16.61 -6.83 -4.48
N SER A 28 17.73 -6.21 -4.87
CA SER A 28 17.91 -5.52 -6.15
C SER A 28 18.59 -6.44 -7.17
N VAL A 29 17.96 -6.58 -8.35
CA VAL A 29 18.57 -6.69 -9.69
C VAL A 29 19.22 -8.03 -10.10
N VAL A 30 18.71 -8.56 -11.24
CA VAL A 30 19.32 -9.43 -12.27
C VAL A 30 20.27 -10.54 -11.79
N GLY A 31 19.81 -11.80 -11.93
CA GLY A 31 20.62 -13.00 -11.67
C GLY A 31 20.24 -13.76 -10.38
N MET A 32 19.17 -13.34 -9.69
CA MET A 32 18.66 -14.05 -8.53
C MET A 32 18.06 -15.40 -8.90
N ALA A 33 18.15 -16.33 -7.96
CA ALA A 33 17.42 -17.57 -8.04
C ALA A 33 15.89 -17.26 -8.06
N PRO A 34 15.12 -17.91 -8.95
CA PRO A 34 13.69 -17.66 -9.15
C PRO A 34 12.85 -17.59 -7.85
N PHE A 35 13.18 -18.44 -6.87
CA PHE A 35 12.45 -18.51 -5.59
C PHE A 35 12.51 -17.23 -4.75
N LEU A 36 13.55 -16.40 -4.91
CA LEU A 36 13.67 -15.14 -4.19
C LEU A 36 12.82 -14.04 -4.84
N ALA A 37 12.72 -14.02 -6.17
CA ALA A 37 11.83 -13.09 -6.88
C ALA A 37 10.36 -13.32 -6.49
N ASP A 38 9.92 -14.58 -6.41
CA ASP A 38 8.55 -14.90 -6.00
C ASP A 38 8.29 -14.68 -4.50
N ALA A 39 9.33 -14.64 -3.66
CA ALA A 39 9.19 -14.21 -2.27
C ALA A 39 8.90 -12.70 -2.19
N ASP A 40 9.62 -11.89 -2.96
CA ASP A 40 9.39 -10.44 -3.05
C ASP A 40 8.03 -10.12 -3.68
N VAL A 41 7.63 -10.84 -4.74
CA VAL A 41 6.30 -10.73 -5.35
C VAL A 41 5.20 -10.97 -4.31
N ARG A 42 5.31 -12.03 -3.51
CA ARG A 42 4.31 -12.33 -2.45
C ARG A 42 4.31 -11.30 -1.33
N PHE A 43 5.48 -10.82 -0.92
CA PHE A 43 5.59 -9.77 0.10
C PHE A 43 4.91 -8.48 -0.38
N LEU A 44 5.28 -7.98 -1.56
CA LEU A 44 4.69 -6.78 -2.14
C LEU A 44 3.20 -6.95 -2.45
N ALA A 45 2.76 -8.13 -2.89
CA ALA A 45 1.35 -8.42 -3.08
C ALA A 45 0.55 -8.40 -1.76
N SER A 46 1.13 -8.90 -0.66
CA SER A 46 0.51 -8.80 0.67
C SER A 46 0.37 -7.34 1.12
N GLU A 47 1.41 -6.54 0.88
CA GLU A 47 1.43 -5.11 1.19
C GLU A 47 0.41 -4.33 0.35
N ALA A 48 0.32 -4.60 -0.96
CA ALA A 48 -0.72 -4.05 -1.82
C ALA A 48 -2.12 -4.41 -1.31
N GLY A 49 -2.33 -5.66 -0.89
CA GLY A 49 -3.60 -6.09 -0.28
C GLY A 49 -3.93 -5.37 1.03
N ARG A 50 -2.93 -5.02 1.86
CA ARG A 50 -3.10 -4.19 3.06
C ARG A 50 -3.54 -2.77 2.68
N LEU A 51 -2.87 -2.16 1.71
CA LEU A 51 -3.15 -0.81 1.24
C LEU A 51 -4.54 -0.69 0.59
N VAL A 52 -4.99 -1.69 -0.16
CA VAL A 52 -6.37 -1.77 -0.68
C VAL A 52 -7.40 -1.74 0.45
N ARG A 53 -7.17 -2.49 1.54
CA ARG A 53 -8.07 -2.46 2.70
C ARG A 53 -8.08 -1.11 3.40
N GLU A 54 -6.93 -0.45 3.50
CA GLU A 54 -6.85 0.89 4.09
C GLU A 54 -7.54 1.94 3.23
N PHE A 55 -7.38 1.87 1.91
CA PHE A 55 -8.09 2.71 0.95
C PHE A 55 -9.60 2.56 1.07
N HIS A 56 -10.12 1.32 1.11
CA HIS A 56 -11.55 1.08 1.27
C HIS A 56 -12.07 1.49 2.65
N ALA A 57 -11.31 1.28 3.72
CA ALA A 57 -11.70 1.75 5.05
C ALA A 57 -11.81 3.29 5.11
N ALA A 58 -10.95 4.02 4.41
CA ALA A 58 -11.06 5.47 4.28
C ALA A 58 -12.30 5.88 3.45
N GLN A 59 -12.57 5.17 2.34
CA GLN A 59 -13.78 5.40 1.54
C GLN A 59 -15.06 5.15 2.34
N ASP A 60 -15.10 4.14 3.20
CA ASP A 60 -16.26 3.85 4.05
C ASP A 60 -16.54 5.00 5.02
N VAL A 61 -15.49 5.59 5.61
CA VAL A 61 -15.61 6.78 6.47
C VAL A 61 -16.11 7.98 5.67
N LEU A 62 -15.62 8.20 4.45
CA LEU A 62 -16.12 9.27 3.57
C LEU A 62 -17.61 9.09 3.27
N ASN A 63 -18.03 7.88 2.88
CA ASN A 63 -19.42 7.56 2.59
C ASN A 63 -20.32 7.81 3.82
N GLU A 64 -19.86 7.43 5.02
CA GLU A 64 -20.58 7.67 6.27
C GLU A 64 -20.68 9.17 6.61
N ALA A 65 -19.59 9.90 6.45
CA ALA A 65 -19.54 11.33 6.72
C ALA A 65 -20.40 12.12 5.73
N GLU A 66 -20.35 11.80 4.43
CA GLU A 66 -21.23 12.37 3.40
C GLU A 66 -22.70 12.06 3.67
N ALA A 67 -23.03 10.83 4.10
CA ALA A 67 -24.40 10.47 4.45
C ALA A 67 -24.93 11.31 5.63
N ARG A 68 -24.05 11.66 6.57
CA ARG A 68 -24.32 12.54 7.72
C ARG A 68 -24.31 14.02 7.36
N TRP A 69 -23.71 14.40 6.23
CA TRP A 69 -23.59 15.79 5.76
C TRP A 69 -24.93 16.34 5.23
N LYS A 70 -25.91 16.42 6.13
CA LYS A 70 -27.27 16.91 5.90
C LYS A 70 -27.71 17.71 7.13
N PRO A 71 -28.65 18.66 7.02
CA PRO A 71 -29.20 19.35 8.19
C PRO A 71 -29.66 18.34 9.26
N PRO A 72 -29.32 18.53 10.54
CA PRO A 72 -28.68 19.70 11.15
C PRO A 72 -27.14 19.71 11.17
N PHE A 73 -26.46 18.68 10.66
CA PHE A 73 -25.01 18.50 10.76
C PHE A 73 -24.22 19.06 9.56
N ARG A 74 -24.88 19.81 8.68
CA ARG A 74 -24.33 20.30 7.41
C ARG A 74 -23.07 21.18 7.58
N ASP A 75 -22.90 21.78 8.75
CA ASP A 75 -21.78 22.66 9.07
C ASP A 75 -21.11 22.22 10.38
N SER A 76 -21.14 20.92 10.69
CA SER A 76 -20.48 20.39 11.88
C SER A 76 -18.99 20.23 11.60
N ASP A 77 -18.15 20.94 12.37
CA ASP A 77 -16.69 20.81 12.32
C ASP A 77 -16.23 19.35 12.47
N GLU A 78 -16.92 18.56 13.30
CA GLU A 78 -16.63 17.12 13.47
C GLU A 78 -16.82 16.32 12.18
N VAL A 79 -17.84 16.64 11.38
CA VAL A 79 -18.10 15.95 10.09
C VAL A 79 -17.08 16.38 9.04
N LEU A 80 -16.73 17.67 9.01
CA LEU A 80 -15.72 18.19 8.07
C LEU A 80 -14.33 17.64 8.40
N ASP A 81 -13.91 17.64 9.66
CA ASP A 81 -12.63 17.07 10.10
C ASP A 81 -12.54 15.57 9.77
N ALA A 82 -13.65 14.84 9.89
CA ALA A 82 -13.71 13.42 9.54
C ALA A 82 -13.57 13.18 8.04
N ILE A 83 -14.16 14.05 7.20
CA ILE A 83 -14.00 14.01 5.75
C ILE A 83 -12.55 14.28 5.39
N ASP A 84 -11.98 15.41 5.84
CA ASP A 84 -10.60 15.81 5.54
C ASP A 84 -9.59 14.73 5.95
N ALA A 85 -9.77 14.13 7.14
CA ALA A 85 -8.89 13.06 7.63
C ALA A 85 -9.04 11.76 6.82
N ALA A 86 -10.24 11.46 6.31
CA ALA A 86 -10.48 10.28 5.50
C ALA A 86 -9.96 10.46 4.07
N GLU A 87 -10.13 11.64 3.45
CA GLU A 87 -9.56 11.97 2.14
C GLU A 87 -8.02 11.86 2.19
N ALA A 88 -7.39 12.48 3.20
CA ALA A 88 -5.93 12.40 3.35
C ALA A 88 -5.41 10.96 3.48
N ARG A 89 -6.14 10.09 4.18
CA ARG A 89 -5.77 8.66 4.32
C ARG A 89 -6.04 7.88 3.03
N GLN A 90 -7.11 8.19 2.32
CA GLN A 90 -7.42 7.58 1.04
C GLN A 90 -6.33 7.90 0.01
N ASP A 91 -5.92 9.17 -0.08
CA ASP A 91 -4.84 9.63 -0.97
C ASP A 91 -3.50 8.97 -0.61
N GLU A 92 -3.13 8.97 0.68
CA GLU A 92 -1.88 8.32 1.14
C GLU A 92 -1.85 6.83 0.81
N ALA A 93 -2.96 6.12 1.04
CA ALA A 93 -3.08 4.70 0.73
C ALA A 93 -3.05 4.44 -0.79
N GLY A 94 -3.72 5.29 -1.58
CA GLY A 94 -3.74 5.21 -3.04
C GLY A 94 -2.35 5.40 -3.65
N ASP A 95 -1.63 6.45 -3.23
CA ASP A 95 -0.27 6.74 -3.70
C ASP A 95 0.73 5.65 -3.29
N ALA A 96 0.61 5.13 -2.06
CA ALA A 96 1.40 4.00 -1.61
C ALA A 96 1.11 2.74 -2.44
N LEU A 97 -0.18 2.44 -2.69
CA LEU A 97 -0.60 1.29 -3.49
C LEU A 97 -0.02 1.37 -4.91
N LEU A 98 -0.12 2.53 -5.55
CA LEU A 98 0.41 2.77 -6.89
C LEU A 98 1.93 2.54 -6.97
N ARG A 99 2.68 2.96 -5.94
CA ARG A 99 4.12 2.71 -5.84
C ARG A 99 4.43 1.22 -5.70
N VAL A 100 3.73 0.51 -4.83
CA VAL A 100 3.91 -0.93 -4.62
C VAL A 100 3.56 -1.71 -5.89
N LEU A 101 2.48 -1.37 -6.57
CA LEU A 101 2.07 -2.03 -7.81
C LEU A 101 3.07 -1.82 -8.95
N ARG A 102 3.71 -0.64 -9.02
CA ARG A 102 4.83 -0.40 -9.96
C ARG A 102 6.02 -1.29 -9.64
N GLN A 103 6.43 -1.37 -8.37
CA GLN A 103 7.50 -2.28 -7.95
C GLN A 103 7.16 -3.75 -8.27
N LEU A 104 5.92 -4.15 -7.98
CA LEU A 104 5.43 -5.50 -8.24
C LEU A 104 5.44 -5.84 -9.73
N ALA A 105 5.09 -4.88 -10.61
CA ALA A 105 5.13 -5.09 -12.05
C ALA A 105 6.56 -5.32 -12.57
N ASP A 106 7.57 -4.72 -11.94
CA ASP A 106 8.98 -4.80 -12.36
C ASP A 106 9.66 -6.11 -11.95
N ILE A 107 9.16 -6.82 -10.93
CA ILE A 107 9.73 -8.09 -10.47
C ILE A 107 9.09 -9.25 -11.23
N PRO A 108 9.78 -10.01 -12.09
CA PRO A 108 9.16 -11.09 -12.84
C PRO A 108 8.63 -12.17 -11.90
N ALA A 109 7.38 -12.59 -12.11
CA ALA A 109 6.86 -13.81 -11.49
C ALA A 109 7.44 -15.03 -12.21
N THR A 110 7.96 -16.00 -11.44
CA THR A 110 8.59 -17.20 -12.00
C THR A 110 7.85 -18.49 -11.66
N THR A 111 6.81 -18.39 -10.83
CA THR A 111 5.91 -19.48 -10.44
C THR A 111 4.45 -19.09 -10.68
N ILE A 112 3.58 -20.09 -10.73
CA ILE A 112 2.13 -19.88 -10.88
C ILE A 112 1.60 -19.09 -9.68
N GLU A 113 2.07 -19.40 -8.47
CA GLU A 113 1.68 -18.70 -7.25
C GLU A 113 2.11 -17.23 -7.27
N GLY A 114 3.32 -16.93 -7.77
CA GLY A 114 3.79 -15.56 -7.99
C GLY A 114 2.90 -14.82 -8.99
N LEU A 115 2.55 -15.49 -10.10
CA LEU A 115 1.69 -14.90 -11.14
C LEU A 115 0.27 -14.63 -10.61
N GLN A 116 -0.29 -15.56 -9.84
CA GLN A 116 -1.59 -15.38 -9.16
C GLN A 116 -1.55 -14.20 -8.19
N ALA A 117 -0.47 -14.07 -7.41
CA ALA A 117 -0.29 -12.95 -6.49
C ALA A 117 -0.22 -11.59 -7.22
N LYS A 118 0.29 -11.54 -8.46
CA LYS A 118 0.20 -10.34 -9.29
C LYS A 118 -1.20 -10.12 -9.87
N ALA A 119 -1.79 -11.17 -10.44
CA ALA A 119 -3.03 -11.11 -11.20
C ALA A 119 -4.23 -10.59 -10.38
N GLN A 120 -4.22 -10.80 -9.06
CA GLN A 120 -5.28 -10.29 -8.17
C GLN A 120 -5.49 -8.76 -8.24
N PHE A 121 -4.50 -8.00 -8.72
CA PHE A 121 -4.58 -6.54 -8.86
C PHE A 121 -4.81 -6.07 -10.30
N ALA A 122 -4.82 -6.97 -11.28
CA ALA A 122 -4.95 -6.60 -12.69
C ALA A 122 -6.32 -5.97 -13.00
N GLU A 123 -7.37 -6.34 -12.29
CA GLU A 123 -8.71 -5.74 -12.43
C GLU A 123 -8.82 -4.35 -11.80
N HIS A 124 -7.90 -4.02 -10.89
CA HIS A 124 -7.88 -2.76 -10.14
C HIS A 124 -6.90 -1.73 -10.71
N THR A 125 -6.27 -2.03 -11.86
CA THR A 125 -5.19 -1.24 -12.43
C THR A 125 -5.38 -0.98 -13.91
N ASP A 126 -4.69 0.04 -14.40
CA ASP A 126 -4.62 0.33 -15.82
C ASP A 126 -3.89 -0.77 -16.60
N ARG A 127 -4.04 -0.70 -17.94
CA ARG A 127 -3.48 -1.64 -18.91
C ARG A 127 -1.99 -1.98 -18.71
N TRP A 128 -1.17 -1.04 -18.21
CA TRP A 128 0.27 -1.25 -18.02
C TRP A 128 0.59 -2.40 -17.05
N TYR A 129 -0.23 -2.59 -16.01
CA TYR A 129 0.00 -3.65 -15.03
C TYR A 129 -0.48 -5.01 -15.57
N ALA A 130 -1.62 -5.02 -16.26
CA ALA A 130 -2.09 -6.20 -16.99
C ALA A 130 -1.05 -6.67 -18.03
N ASP A 131 -0.40 -5.75 -18.74
CA ASP A 131 0.68 -6.07 -19.68
C ASP A 131 1.91 -6.68 -18.98
N ALA A 132 2.21 -6.29 -17.74
CA ALA A 132 3.26 -6.95 -16.94
C ALA A 132 2.90 -8.39 -16.57
N VAL A 133 1.66 -8.63 -16.13
CA VAL A 133 1.16 -9.99 -15.83
C VAL A 133 1.18 -10.87 -17.08
N LEU A 134 0.77 -10.34 -18.24
CA LEU A 134 0.79 -11.06 -19.51
C LEU A 134 2.21 -11.41 -19.95
N ARG A 135 3.18 -10.50 -19.79
CA ARG A 135 4.59 -10.77 -20.09
C ARG A 135 5.15 -11.93 -19.26
N ASP A 136 4.84 -11.96 -17.97
CA ASP A 136 5.27 -13.03 -17.08
C ASP A 136 4.60 -14.36 -17.45
N LEU A 137 3.29 -14.35 -17.74
CA LEU A 137 2.56 -15.53 -18.22
C LEU A 137 3.20 -16.12 -19.49
N GLN A 138 3.51 -15.27 -20.47
CA GLN A 138 4.16 -15.67 -21.72
C GLN A 138 5.57 -16.23 -21.49
N ALA A 139 6.35 -15.63 -20.58
CA ALA A 139 7.69 -16.11 -20.22
C ALA A 139 7.66 -17.52 -19.59
N MET A 140 6.54 -17.91 -18.98
CA MET A 140 6.33 -19.24 -18.41
C MET A 140 5.89 -20.29 -19.44
N GLY A 141 5.59 -19.91 -20.69
CA GLY A 141 5.17 -20.83 -21.75
C GLY A 141 3.72 -21.32 -21.61
N ALA A 142 2.87 -20.54 -20.94
CA ALA A 142 1.43 -20.81 -20.77
C ALA A 142 0.56 -20.13 -21.84
#